data_AF-D0NWR0-F1
#
_entry.id   AF-D0NWR0-F1
#
_cell.length_a   1.000
_cell.length_b   1.000
_cell.length_c   1.000
_cell.angle_alpha   90.00
_cell.angle_beta   90.00
_cell.angle_gamma   90.00
#
_symmetry.space_group_name_H-M   'P 1'
#
loop_
_entity.id
_entity.type
_entity.pdbx_description
1 polymer ?
#
loop_
_entity_poly.entity_id
_entity_poly.type
_entity_poly.pdbx_seq_one_letter_code
_entity_poly.pdbx_strand_id
1 'polypeptide(L)'
;MLSSSVSRSVVRRVLLRGLSSSVAPHALPSASVDVKLVLESSIARRESSRALAAFDKLEQDASLQDPQLLQRLALLVAKRGQPHEAPRAAQILRHLLCQPNFEADDATQLAAIYTMDSCLRVRRLEDALSLFQAAKEKDILVDLPAVNAMLEALVDAHRVDEAATILKSIAAQHDVNPTEQTFQPVLVAVMQQKRYEDVVAVIEHGRTHGVDFSPETYDPLVDLSLEQYTKADVERLGIFMEYINSALDADGVSSD
;
A
#
# COMPACT_ATOMS: atom_id res chain seq x y z
N MET A 1 -45.87 -44.29 87.97
CA MET A 1 -44.49 -44.64 87.57
C MET A 1 -43.89 -43.46 86.81
N LEU A 2 -42.56 -43.38 86.70
CA LEU A 2 -41.81 -42.22 86.19
C LEU A 2 -41.21 -42.46 84.79
N SER A 3 -40.55 -41.43 84.25
CA SER A 3 -39.67 -41.43 83.06
C SER A 3 -40.36 -41.32 81.68
N SER A 4 -39.88 -40.54 80.69
CA SER A 4 -38.93 -39.38 80.70
C SER A 4 -38.78 -38.74 79.30
N SER A 5 -38.71 -37.40 79.21
CA SER A 5 -37.80 -36.59 78.35
C SER A 5 -38.32 -35.13 78.26
N VAL A 6 -37.61 -33.99 78.38
CA VAL A 6 -36.17 -33.61 78.38
C VAL A 6 -35.57 -33.50 76.96
N SER A 7 -35.12 -32.34 76.43
CA SER A 7 -35.10 -30.95 76.96
C SER A 7 -34.74 -29.88 75.89
N ARG A 8 -35.25 -28.63 76.04
CA ARG A 8 -34.59 -27.31 75.84
C ARG A 8 -34.03 -26.94 74.43
N SER A 9 -33.64 -25.71 74.04
CA SER A 9 -34.02 -24.27 74.29
C SER A 9 -33.10 -23.38 73.39
N VAL A 10 -33.23 -22.07 73.09
CA VAL A 10 -33.95 -20.88 73.63
C VAL A 10 -34.34 -19.93 72.44
N VAL A 11 -35.21 -18.94 72.66
CA VAL A 11 -35.61 -17.88 71.70
C VAL A 11 -34.54 -16.78 71.48
N ARG A 12 -34.47 -16.17 70.28
CA ARG A 12 -34.05 -14.75 70.11
C ARG A 12 -34.71 -14.05 68.92
N ARG A 13 -34.84 -12.71 68.97
CA ARG A 13 -35.45 -11.85 67.94
C ARG A 13 -34.39 -10.96 67.26
N VAL A 14 -34.62 -10.70 65.97
CA VAL A 14 -34.45 -9.43 65.22
C VAL A 14 -33.29 -8.49 65.62
N LEU A 15 -32.42 -8.16 64.65
CA LEU A 15 -32.06 -6.77 64.35
C LEU A 15 -31.59 -6.62 62.89
N LEU A 16 -31.66 -5.39 62.37
CA LEU A 16 -31.52 -5.04 60.95
C LEU A 16 -30.06 -5.00 60.47
N ARG A 17 -29.84 -5.31 59.18
CA ARG A 17 -28.90 -4.60 58.30
C ARG A 17 -29.40 -4.69 56.85
N GLY A 18 -29.22 -3.61 56.08
CA GLY A 18 -29.96 -3.36 54.85
C GLY A 18 -29.38 -4.02 53.60
N LEU A 19 -30.27 -4.36 52.66
CA LEU A 19 -29.91 -4.62 51.27
C LEU A 19 -29.66 -3.27 50.59
N SER A 20 -28.40 -3.00 50.20
CA SER A 20 -28.06 -1.94 49.27
C SER A 20 -27.51 -2.59 47.99
N SER A 21 -28.28 -2.53 46.91
CA SER A 21 -27.93 -3.08 45.61
C SER A 21 -26.92 -2.16 44.91
N SER A 22 -25.65 -2.28 45.27
CA SER A 22 -24.57 -1.61 44.55
C SER A 22 -24.34 -2.31 43.21
N VAL A 23 -24.88 -1.75 42.13
CA VAL A 23 -24.48 -2.11 40.77
C VAL A 23 -23.06 -1.57 40.56
N ALA A 24 -22.07 -2.46 40.53
CA ALA A 24 -20.71 -2.07 40.22
C ALA A 24 -20.65 -1.54 38.78
N PRO A 25 -20.08 -0.34 38.52
CA PRO A 25 -19.80 0.08 37.16
C PRO A 25 -18.74 -0.84 36.55
N HIS A 26 -18.88 -1.16 35.25
CA HIS A 26 -17.83 -1.86 34.51
C HIS A 26 -16.57 -0.99 34.47
N ALA A 27 -15.56 -1.37 35.25
CA ALA A 27 -14.24 -0.77 35.15
C ALA A 27 -13.58 -1.24 33.84
N LEU A 28 -13.41 -0.32 32.89
CA LEU A 28 -12.55 -0.55 31.72
C LEU A 28 -11.09 -0.75 32.19
N PRO A 29 -10.29 -1.59 31.50
CA PRO A 29 -8.92 -1.88 31.90
C PRO A 29 -8.03 -0.63 31.72
N SER A 30 -7.67 0.03 32.82
CA SER A 30 -6.94 1.31 32.80
C SER A 30 -5.63 1.26 31.99
N ALA A 31 -4.97 0.10 31.97
CA ALA A 31 -3.72 -0.12 31.26
C ALA A 31 -3.81 0.15 29.73
N SER A 32 -4.94 -0.10 29.07
CA SER A 32 -5.06 0.20 27.63
C SER A 32 -5.22 1.70 27.38
N VAL A 33 -5.93 2.40 28.27
CA VAL A 33 -6.05 3.87 28.26
C VAL A 33 -4.69 4.54 28.44
N ASP A 34 -3.89 4.06 29.40
CA ASP A 34 -2.51 4.51 29.62
C ASP A 34 -1.64 4.29 28.36
N VAL A 35 -1.76 3.14 27.70
CA VAL A 35 -1.03 2.84 26.45
C VAL A 35 -1.50 3.70 25.27
N LYS A 36 -2.81 3.96 25.11
CA LYS A 36 -3.31 4.89 24.07
C LYS A 36 -2.76 6.31 24.27
N LEU A 37 -2.74 6.81 25.50
CA LEU A 37 -2.15 8.13 25.82
C LEU A 37 -0.63 8.18 25.57
N VAL A 38 0.09 7.09 25.82
CA VAL A 38 1.51 6.97 25.44
C VAL A 38 1.67 6.97 23.91
N LEU A 39 0.83 6.24 23.17
CA LEU A 39 0.85 6.21 21.70
C LEU A 39 0.58 7.60 21.11
N GLU A 40 -0.54 8.23 21.43
CA GLU A 40 -0.93 9.55 20.93
C GLU A 40 0.12 10.62 21.24
N SER A 41 0.65 10.63 22.46
CA SER A 41 1.66 11.61 22.86
C SER A 41 3.06 11.29 22.30
N SER A 42 3.35 10.04 21.92
CA SER A 42 4.55 9.69 21.14
C SER A 42 4.41 10.15 19.67
N ILE A 43 3.20 10.01 19.09
CA ILE A 43 2.90 10.55 17.76
C ILE A 43 3.04 12.08 17.75
N ALA A 44 2.50 12.77 18.76
CA ALA A 44 2.62 14.22 18.90
C ALA A 44 4.08 14.70 19.01
N ARG A 45 4.94 13.94 19.73
CA ARG A 45 6.39 14.21 19.84
C ARG A 45 7.20 13.69 18.64
N ARG A 46 6.56 13.04 17.66
CA ARG A 46 7.17 12.42 16.46
C ARG A 46 8.20 11.33 16.79
N GLU A 47 7.98 10.59 17.88
CA GLU A 47 8.81 9.48 18.38
C GLU A 47 8.33 8.14 17.75
N SER A 48 8.68 7.86 16.48
CA SER A 48 8.08 6.72 15.74
C SER A 48 8.27 5.35 16.40
N SER A 49 9.49 5.02 16.84
CA SER A 49 9.79 3.72 17.44
C SER A 49 9.09 3.51 18.78
N ARG A 50 8.87 4.60 19.53
CA ARG A 50 8.09 4.57 20.79
C ARG A 50 6.59 4.47 20.51
N ALA A 51 6.11 5.14 19.47
CA ALA A 51 4.73 5.01 19.01
C ALA A 51 4.45 3.56 18.58
N LEU A 52 5.31 2.94 17.76
CA LEU A 52 5.21 1.51 17.42
C LEU A 52 5.26 0.61 18.67
N ALA A 53 6.23 0.82 19.58
CA ALA A 53 6.35 0.05 20.82
C ALA A 53 5.23 0.30 21.87
N ALA A 54 4.33 1.26 21.60
CA ALA A 54 3.06 1.44 22.33
C ALA A 54 1.89 0.80 21.57
N PHE A 55 1.82 0.98 20.26
CA PHE A 55 0.86 0.32 19.37
C PHE A 55 0.91 -1.21 19.49
N ASP A 56 2.10 -1.79 19.54
CA ASP A 56 2.35 -3.23 19.72
C ASP A 56 1.86 -3.80 21.07
N LYS A 57 1.39 -2.95 21.99
CA LYS A 57 0.83 -3.33 23.29
C LYS A 57 -0.69 -3.14 23.39
N LEU A 58 -1.33 -2.69 22.31
CA LEU A 58 -2.79 -2.57 22.21
C LEU A 58 -3.36 -3.91 21.71
N GLU A 59 -3.53 -4.86 22.63
CA GLU A 59 -4.08 -6.20 22.31
C GLU A 59 -5.58 -6.12 21.99
N GLN A 60 -5.92 -6.08 20.69
CA GLN A 60 -7.31 -6.08 20.18
C GLN A 60 -8.24 -4.98 20.74
N ASP A 61 -7.66 -3.89 21.25
CA ASP A 61 -8.39 -2.72 21.73
C ASP A 61 -9.18 -2.06 20.58
N ALA A 62 -10.34 -1.48 20.88
CA ALA A 62 -11.11 -0.65 19.96
C ALA A 62 -10.29 0.55 19.44
N SER A 63 -9.22 0.96 20.14
CA SER A 63 -8.25 1.92 19.62
C SER A 63 -7.50 1.46 18.36
N LEU A 64 -7.46 0.16 18.05
CA LEU A 64 -6.96 -0.33 16.76
C LEU A 64 -7.94 -0.08 15.60
N GLN A 65 -9.20 0.27 15.90
CA GLN A 65 -10.23 0.62 14.90
C GLN A 65 -10.36 2.14 14.68
N ASP A 66 -9.50 2.95 15.31
CA ASP A 66 -9.48 4.41 15.22
C ASP A 66 -8.73 4.86 13.94
N PRO A 67 -9.43 5.30 12.88
CA PRO A 67 -8.79 5.53 11.58
C PRO A 67 -7.76 6.65 11.63
N GLN A 68 -8.07 7.73 12.36
CA GLN A 68 -7.20 8.89 12.49
C GLN A 68 -5.92 8.54 13.26
N LEU A 69 -6.01 7.64 14.24
CA LEU A 69 -4.83 7.13 14.95
C LEU A 69 -3.95 6.27 14.03
N LEU A 70 -4.54 5.37 13.24
CA LEU A 70 -3.79 4.53 12.29
C LEU A 70 -3.14 5.34 11.16
N GLN A 71 -3.88 6.24 10.51
CA GLN A 71 -3.37 7.18 9.49
C GLN A 71 -2.16 7.95 10.01
N ARG A 72 -2.28 8.59 11.19
CA ARG A 72 -1.22 9.41 11.79
C ARG A 72 -0.02 8.58 12.22
N LEU A 73 -0.23 7.35 12.68
CA LEU A 73 0.85 6.43 13.00
C LEU A 73 1.60 5.99 11.74
N ALA A 74 0.90 5.45 10.73
CA ALA A 74 1.50 5.02 9.48
C ALA A 74 2.28 6.17 8.80
N LEU A 75 1.68 7.35 8.69
CA LEU A 75 2.32 8.54 8.10
C LEU A 75 3.57 8.98 8.89
N LEU A 76 3.55 8.97 10.23
CA LEU A 76 4.73 9.30 11.04
C LEU A 76 5.85 8.27 10.83
N VAL A 77 5.51 6.99 10.88
CA VAL A 77 6.45 5.87 10.78
C VAL A 77 7.09 5.85 9.39
N ALA A 78 6.29 5.99 8.33
CA ALA A 78 6.75 6.13 6.95
C ALA A 78 7.65 7.37 6.76
N LYS A 79 7.26 8.55 7.28
CA LYS A 79 8.06 9.79 7.20
C LYS A 79 9.34 9.78 8.01
N ARG A 80 9.48 8.89 9.01
CA ARG A 80 10.75 8.67 9.71
C ARG A 80 11.68 7.72 8.96
N GLY A 81 11.15 6.85 8.11
CA GLY A 81 11.91 6.08 7.11
C GLY A 81 12.96 5.13 7.69
N GLN A 82 12.84 4.70 8.96
CA GLN A 82 13.78 3.74 9.52
C GLN A 82 13.59 2.38 8.81
N PRO A 83 14.66 1.65 8.42
CA PRO A 83 14.52 0.48 7.55
C PRO A 83 13.62 -0.65 8.07
N HIS A 84 13.54 -0.82 9.40
CA HIS A 84 12.68 -1.82 10.05
C HIS A 84 11.25 -1.31 10.32
N GLU A 85 11.00 -0.01 10.16
CA GLU A 85 9.72 0.64 10.45
C GLU A 85 8.78 0.67 9.23
N ALA A 86 9.30 0.76 8.00
CA ALA A 86 8.48 0.83 6.78
C ALA A 86 7.52 -0.37 6.59
N PRO A 87 7.94 -1.64 6.80
CA PRO A 87 7.01 -2.79 6.76
C PRO A 87 5.86 -2.69 7.76
N ARG A 88 6.10 -2.04 8.92
CA ARG A 88 5.10 -1.87 9.97
C ARG A 88 4.08 -0.79 9.57
N ALA A 89 4.53 0.30 8.94
CA ALA A 89 3.62 1.27 8.34
C ALA A 89 2.72 0.63 7.27
N ALA A 90 3.28 -0.22 6.39
CA ALA A 90 2.50 -0.97 5.39
C ALA A 90 1.48 -1.92 6.03
N GLN A 91 1.87 -2.66 7.08
CA GLN A 91 0.97 -3.53 7.84
C GLN A 91 -0.18 -2.74 8.50
N ILE A 92 0.14 -1.61 9.15
CA ILE A 92 -0.85 -0.73 9.81
C ILE A 92 -1.84 -0.17 8.80
N LEU A 93 -1.35 0.37 7.69
CA LEU A 93 -2.21 1.01 6.71
C LEU A 93 -3.07 -0.01 5.95
N ARG A 94 -2.52 -1.17 5.57
CA ARG A 94 -3.32 -2.26 5.01
C ARG A 94 -4.41 -2.74 5.96
N HIS A 95 -4.13 -2.82 7.27
CA HIS A 95 -5.17 -3.16 8.26
C HIS A 95 -6.32 -2.15 8.26
N LEU A 96 -6.03 -0.85 8.09
CA LEU A 96 -7.05 0.19 7.93
C LEU A 96 -7.83 0.02 6.61
N LEU A 97 -7.14 -0.13 5.49
CA LEU A 97 -7.78 -0.23 4.16
C LEU A 97 -8.69 -1.45 4.03
N CYS A 98 -8.37 -2.57 4.69
CA CYS A 98 -9.22 -3.76 4.71
C CYS A 98 -10.47 -3.65 5.61
N GLN A 99 -10.77 -2.49 6.24
CA GLN A 99 -11.95 -2.34 7.09
C GLN A 99 -13.23 -2.14 6.23
N PRO A 100 -14.34 -2.85 6.55
CA PRO A 100 -15.47 -3.03 5.62
C PRO A 100 -16.36 -1.80 5.42
N ASN A 101 -16.20 -0.74 6.22
CA ASN A 101 -16.90 0.56 6.05
C ASN A 101 -15.92 1.74 6.16
N PHE A 102 -14.64 1.52 5.84
CA PHE A 102 -13.64 2.59 5.84
C PHE A 102 -13.60 3.33 4.50
N GLU A 103 -13.94 4.61 4.53
CA GLU A 103 -13.83 5.55 3.41
C GLU A 103 -12.46 6.23 3.44
N ALA A 104 -11.81 6.37 2.29
CA ALA A 104 -10.50 7.03 2.19
C ALA A 104 -10.62 8.56 2.23
N ASP A 105 -9.58 9.22 2.73
CA ASP A 105 -9.44 10.67 2.78
C ASP A 105 -8.00 11.10 2.37
N ASP A 106 -7.78 12.41 2.24
CA ASP A 106 -6.47 13.01 1.93
C ASP A 106 -5.34 12.51 2.86
N ALA A 107 -5.66 12.27 4.13
CA ALA A 107 -4.70 11.80 5.13
C ALA A 107 -4.30 10.33 4.88
N THR A 108 -5.23 9.52 4.39
CA THR A 108 -5.05 8.13 3.97
C THR A 108 -4.25 8.03 2.68
N GLN A 109 -4.58 8.86 1.68
CA GLN A 109 -3.82 8.98 0.45
C GLN A 109 -2.37 9.38 0.72
N LEU A 110 -2.17 10.42 1.55
CA LEU A 110 -0.85 10.86 1.97
C LEU A 110 -0.10 9.79 2.78
N ALA A 111 -0.79 9.02 3.64
CA ALA A 111 -0.19 7.90 4.34
C ALA A 111 0.22 6.77 3.39
N ALA A 112 -0.59 6.47 2.36
CA ALA A 112 -0.31 5.43 1.37
C ALA A 112 0.95 5.77 0.56
N ILE A 113 0.98 6.95 -0.06
CA ILE A 113 2.10 7.45 -0.86
C ILE A 113 3.42 7.33 -0.10
N TYR A 114 3.51 7.95 1.09
CA TYR A 114 4.72 7.91 1.91
C TYR A 114 5.10 6.49 2.37
N THR A 115 4.12 5.61 2.58
CA THR A 115 4.38 4.24 3.03
C THR A 115 4.93 3.36 1.90
N MET A 116 4.40 3.48 0.68
CA MET A 116 4.93 2.76 -0.50
C MET A 116 6.34 3.25 -0.84
N ASP A 117 6.54 4.56 -0.95
CA ASP A 117 7.85 5.22 -1.11
C ASP A 117 8.87 4.74 -0.06
N SER A 118 8.47 4.71 1.22
CA SER A 118 9.34 4.20 2.29
C SER A 118 9.66 2.71 2.14
N CYS A 119 8.71 1.87 1.71
CA CYS A 119 8.94 0.45 1.45
C CYS A 119 9.87 0.21 0.25
N LEU A 120 9.72 0.98 -0.83
CA LEU A 120 10.56 0.89 -2.04
C LEU A 120 12.01 1.26 -1.73
N ARG A 121 12.25 2.37 -1.01
CA ARG A 121 13.60 2.77 -0.56
C ARG A 121 14.32 1.70 0.26
N VAL A 122 13.58 0.87 1.02
CA VAL A 122 14.15 -0.21 1.84
C VAL A 122 14.12 -1.58 1.14
N ARG A 123 13.87 -1.59 -0.18
CA ARG A 123 13.78 -2.79 -1.05
C ARG A 123 12.72 -3.81 -0.60
N ARG A 124 11.60 -3.34 -0.06
CA ARG A 124 10.45 -4.14 0.38
C ARG A 124 9.30 -4.08 -0.64
N LEU A 125 9.59 -4.54 -1.85
CA LEU A 125 8.67 -4.50 -2.99
C LEU A 125 7.32 -5.17 -2.69
N GLU A 126 7.30 -6.36 -2.06
CA GLU A 126 6.03 -7.05 -1.73
C GLU A 126 5.15 -6.26 -0.75
N ASP A 127 5.75 -5.48 0.15
CA ASP A 127 4.98 -4.63 1.08
C ASP A 127 4.37 -3.44 0.33
N ALA A 128 5.13 -2.86 -0.62
CA ALA A 128 4.70 -1.75 -1.45
C ALA A 128 3.58 -2.16 -2.42
N LEU A 129 3.77 -3.23 -3.20
CA LEU A 129 2.75 -3.81 -4.08
C LEU A 129 1.53 -4.28 -3.29
N SER A 130 1.78 -4.95 -2.15
CA SER A 130 0.74 -5.39 -1.22
C SER A 130 -0.16 -4.25 -0.73
N LEU A 131 0.43 -3.06 -0.51
CA LEU A 131 -0.30 -1.84 -0.14
C LEU A 131 -0.93 -1.14 -1.37
N PHE A 132 -0.24 -1.08 -2.51
CA PHE A 132 -0.75 -0.53 -3.76
C PHE A 132 -2.07 -1.19 -4.18
N GLN A 133 -2.14 -2.52 -4.14
CA GLN A 133 -3.37 -3.26 -4.44
C GLN A 133 -4.50 -2.90 -3.46
N ALA A 134 -4.22 -2.82 -2.16
CA ALA A 134 -5.20 -2.43 -1.15
C ALA A 134 -5.63 -0.95 -1.25
N ALA A 135 -4.78 -0.07 -1.75
CA ALA A 135 -5.08 1.32 -2.05
C ALA A 135 -6.00 1.43 -3.28
N LYS A 136 -5.69 0.67 -4.34
CA LYS A 136 -6.52 0.56 -5.55
C LYS A 136 -7.90 -0.05 -5.27
N GLU A 137 -8.01 -1.00 -4.34
CA GLU A 137 -9.30 -1.55 -3.84
C GLU A 137 -10.12 -0.56 -3.00
N LYS A 138 -9.59 0.64 -2.74
CA LYS A 138 -10.25 1.76 -2.04
C LYS A 138 -10.25 3.05 -2.86
N ASP A 139 -10.04 2.95 -4.18
CA ASP A 139 -9.97 4.08 -5.13
C ASP A 139 -8.97 5.18 -4.72
N ILE A 140 -7.93 4.83 -3.96
CA ILE A 140 -6.88 5.75 -3.51
C ILE A 140 -5.89 6.00 -4.64
N LEU A 141 -5.89 7.23 -5.15
CA LEU A 141 -4.96 7.68 -6.17
C LEU A 141 -3.52 7.74 -5.65
N VAL A 142 -2.62 7.03 -6.31
CA VAL A 142 -1.19 7.00 -6.03
C VAL A 142 -0.47 7.99 -6.94
N ASP A 143 0.51 8.73 -6.42
CA ASP A 143 1.23 9.74 -7.19
C ASP A 143 2.22 9.10 -8.18
N LEU A 144 2.39 9.76 -9.33
CA LEU A 144 3.24 9.26 -10.42
C LEU A 144 4.69 8.93 -9.98
N PRO A 145 5.35 9.69 -9.07
CA PRO A 145 6.67 9.31 -8.55
C PRO A 145 6.69 7.94 -7.86
N ALA A 146 5.67 7.60 -7.07
CA ALA A 146 5.57 6.28 -6.43
C ALA A 146 5.26 5.19 -7.47
N VAL A 147 4.44 5.48 -8.48
CA VAL A 147 4.22 4.55 -9.62
C VAL A 147 5.52 4.25 -10.36
N ASN A 148 6.26 5.27 -10.77
CA ASN A 148 7.53 5.11 -11.49
C ASN A 148 8.53 4.27 -10.67
N ALA A 149 8.68 4.57 -9.37
CA ALA A 149 9.54 3.80 -8.47
C ALA A 149 9.09 2.33 -8.27
N MET A 150 7.79 2.02 -8.38
CA MET A 150 7.30 0.63 -8.39
C MET A 150 7.63 -0.07 -9.71
N LEU A 151 7.48 0.60 -10.85
CA LEU A 151 7.79 0.05 -12.17
C LEU A 151 9.29 -0.24 -12.32
N GLU A 152 10.16 0.69 -11.91
CA GLU A 152 11.60 0.48 -11.81
C GLU A 152 11.94 -0.73 -10.92
N ALA A 153 11.38 -0.79 -9.71
CA ALA A 153 11.66 -1.89 -8.78
C ALA A 153 11.14 -3.26 -9.26
N LEU A 154 10.07 -3.30 -10.06
CA LEU A 154 9.59 -4.52 -10.72
C LEU A 154 10.51 -4.95 -11.87
N VAL A 155 11.02 -4.02 -12.67
CA VAL A 155 11.98 -4.29 -13.76
C VAL A 155 13.31 -4.79 -13.19
N ASP A 156 13.83 -4.15 -12.14
CA ASP A 156 15.01 -4.59 -11.36
C ASP A 156 14.81 -6.01 -10.77
N ALA A 157 13.59 -6.35 -10.37
CA ALA A 157 13.21 -7.68 -9.89
C ALA A 157 12.87 -8.68 -11.01
N HIS A 158 13.05 -8.29 -12.29
CA HIS A 158 12.71 -9.05 -13.50
C HIS A 158 11.23 -9.43 -13.65
N ARG A 159 10.32 -8.76 -12.93
CA ARG A 159 8.85 -8.95 -12.95
C ARG A 159 8.19 -8.09 -14.04
N VAL A 160 8.71 -8.17 -15.26
CA VAL A 160 8.36 -7.26 -16.37
C VAL A 160 6.89 -7.35 -16.78
N ASP A 161 6.28 -8.54 -16.75
CA ASP A 161 4.84 -8.71 -17.05
C ASP A 161 3.93 -8.02 -16.03
N GLU A 162 4.33 -7.98 -14.77
CA GLU A 162 3.61 -7.30 -13.69
C GLU A 162 3.79 -5.78 -13.79
N ALA A 163 5.00 -5.32 -14.15
CA ALA A 163 5.26 -3.92 -14.47
C ALA A 163 4.38 -3.45 -15.65
N ALA A 164 4.34 -4.22 -16.74
CA ALA A 164 3.48 -3.93 -17.90
C ALA A 164 1.98 -3.95 -17.54
N THR A 165 1.56 -4.85 -16.65
CA THR A 165 0.16 -4.93 -16.17
C THR A 165 -0.21 -3.70 -15.32
N ILE A 166 0.67 -3.27 -14.42
CA ILE A 166 0.48 -2.07 -13.58
C ILE A 166 0.52 -0.81 -14.44
N LEU A 167 1.49 -0.68 -15.35
CA LEU A 167 1.62 0.44 -16.28
C LEU A 167 0.34 0.65 -17.10
N LYS A 168 -0.16 -0.42 -17.75
CA LYS A 168 -1.44 -0.38 -18.49
C LYS A 168 -2.62 -0.06 -17.57
N SER A 169 -2.62 -0.56 -16.33
CA SER A 169 -3.66 -0.22 -15.35
C SER A 169 -3.62 1.23 -14.86
N ILE A 170 -2.47 1.90 -14.88
CA ILE A 170 -2.35 3.32 -14.49
C ILE A 170 -2.71 4.23 -15.67
N ALA A 171 -2.29 3.91 -16.90
CA ALA A 171 -2.70 4.65 -18.10
C ALA A 171 -4.23 4.64 -18.31
N ALA A 172 -4.92 3.60 -17.82
CA ALA A 172 -6.39 3.53 -17.81
C ALA A 172 -7.09 4.36 -16.70
N GLN A 173 -6.36 5.10 -15.86
CA GLN A 173 -6.94 5.96 -14.80
C GLN A 173 -6.91 7.43 -15.23
N HIS A 174 -8.06 8.12 -15.16
CA HIS A 174 -8.17 9.51 -15.61
C HIS A 174 -7.42 10.53 -14.73
N ASP A 175 -7.23 10.23 -13.44
CA ASP A 175 -6.65 11.16 -12.47
C ASP A 175 -5.12 11.00 -12.29
N VAL A 176 -4.50 10.05 -13.00
CA VAL A 176 -3.05 9.86 -13.06
C VAL A 176 -2.62 9.97 -14.51
N ASN A 177 -1.77 10.95 -14.83
CA ASN A 177 -1.30 11.19 -16.20
C ASN A 177 0.15 10.69 -16.36
N PRO A 178 0.39 9.41 -16.73
CA PRO A 178 1.73 8.90 -17.02
C PRO A 178 2.28 9.51 -18.31
N THR A 179 3.60 9.74 -18.35
CA THR A 179 4.30 10.24 -19.53
C THR A 179 5.11 9.13 -20.20
N GLU A 180 5.71 9.39 -21.36
CA GLU A 180 6.62 8.45 -22.00
C GLU A 180 7.75 7.97 -21.06
N GLN A 181 8.22 8.85 -20.16
CA GLN A 181 9.22 8.52 -19.12
C GLN A 181 8.72 7.49 -18.10
N THR A 182 7.41 7.40 -17.84
CA THR A 182 6.80 6.34 -17.01
C THR A 182 6.73 5.01 -17.76
N PHE A 183 6.59 5.04 -19.08
CA PHE A 183 6.58 3.83 -19.92
C PHE A 183 7.98 3.28 -20.18
N GLN A 184 8.99 4.16 -20.27
CA GLN A 184 10.31 3.83 -20.80
C GLN A 184 11.04 2.66 -20.09
N PRO A 185 11.07 2.54 -18.75
CA PRO A 185 11.73 1.40 -18.09
C PRO A 185 11.10 0.05 -18.47
N VAL A 186 9.78 0.02 -18.68
CA VAL A 186 9.03 -1.19 -19.04
C VAL A 186 9.23 -1.50 -20.53
N LEU A 187 9.16 -0.51 -21.42
CA LEU A 187 9.40 -0.68 -22.85
C LEU A 187 10.80 -1.26 -23.12
N VAL A 188 11.83 -0.68 -22.49
CA VAL A 188 13.21 -1.18 -22.58
C VAL A 188 13.34 -2.61 -22.04
N ALA A 189 12.71 -2.93 -20.90
CA ALA A 189 12.77 -4.26 -20.31
C ALA A 189 12.05 -5.34 -21.15
N VAL A 190 10.92 -5.00 -21.79
CA VAL A 190 10.21 -5.89 -22.74
C VAL A 190 11.04 -6.07 -24.02
N MET A 191 11.67 -5.00 -24.52
CA MET A 191 12.56 -5.04 -25.68
C MET A 191 13.80 -5.91 -25.44
N GLN A 192 14.42 -5.83 -24.25
CA GLN A 192 15.55 -6.70 -23.85
C GLN A 192 15.17 -8.19 -23.82
N GLN A 193 13.89 -8.53 -23.68
CA GLN A 193 13.38 -9.90 -23.74
C GLN A 193 13.04 -10.39 -25.17
N LYS A 194 13.31 -9.60 -26.22
CA LYS A 194 12.98 -9.90 -27.64
C LYS A 194 11.47 -10.05 -27.93
N ARG A 195 10.64 -9.37 -27.15
CA ARG A 195 9.16 -9.40 -27.19
C ARG A 195 8.62 -8.18 -27.95
N TYR A 196 9.07 -8.00 -29.19
CA TYR A 196 8.79 -6.82 -30.02
C TYR A 196 7.29 -6.53 -30.15
N GLU A 197 6.49 -7.59 -30.24
CA GLU A 197 5.04 -7.57 -30.33
C GLU A 197 4.38 -7.00 -29.07
N ASP A 198 4.95 -7.27 -27.88
CA ASP A 198 4.50 -6.69 -26.62
C ASP A 198 4.95 -5.23 -26.47
N VAL A 199 6.11 -4.84 -27.01
CA VAL A 199 6.56 -3.43 -27.03
C VAL A 199 5.52 -2.58 -27.78
N VAL A 200 5.16 -2.99 -29.01
CA VAL A 200 4.09 -2.34 -29.79
C VAL A 200 2.77 -2.30 -29.01
N ALA A 201 2.37 -3.43 -28.41
CA ALA A 201 1.13 -3.51 -27.62
C ALA A 201 1.17 -2.74 -26.28
N VAL A 202 2.33 -2.22 -25.84
CA VAL A 202 2.46 -1.29 -24.71
C VAL A 202 2.40 0.16 -25.20
N ILE A 203 3.07 0.50 -26.30
CA ILE A 203 3.02 1.85 -26.91
C ILE A 203 1.60 2.19 -27.38
N GLU A 204 0.93 1.28 -28.10
CA GLU A 204 -0.46 1.48 -28.53
C GLU A 204 -1.42 1.64 -27.35
N HIS A 205 -1.15 0.98 -26.22
CA HIS A 205 -1.93 1.19 -25.00
C HIS A 205 -1.68 2.58 -24.40
N GLY A 206 -0.46 3.12 -24.46
CA GLY A 206 -0.20 4.52 -24.08
C GLY A 206 -0.92 5.51 -25.01
N ARG A 207 -0.75 5.37 -26.33
CA ARG A 207 -1.36 6.26 -27.34
C ARG A 207 -2.88 6.31 -27.22
N THR A 208 -3.54 5.16 -27.03
CA THR A 208 -5.01 5.09 -26.83
C THR A 208 -5.51 5.74 -25.54
N HIS A 209 -4.63 6.05 -24.59
CA HIS A 209 -4.94 6.78 -23.35
C HIS A 209 -4.35 8.20 -23.33
N GLY A 210 -3.84 8.70 -24.46
CA GLY A 210 -3.35 10.07 -24.59
C GLY A 210 -1.89 10.29 -24.16
N VAL A 211 -1.09 9.22 -24.11
CA VAL A 211 0.37 9.32 -23.94
C VAL A 211 1.01 9.55 -25.29
N ASP A 212 1.53 10.76 -25.50
CA ASP A 212 2.40 11.09 -26.62
C ASP A 212 3.78 10.43 -26.41
N PHE A 213 4.37 9.89 -27.49
CA PHE A 213 5.71 9.28 -27.48
C PHE A 213 6.60 9.99 -28.49
N SER A 214 7.82 10.34 -28.08
CA SER A 214 8.80 11.04 -28.89
C SER A 214 9.95 10.11 -29.34
N PRO A 215 10.89 10.57 -30.19
CA PRO A 215 12.13 9.85 -30.46
C PRO A 215 12.92 9.44 -29.20
N GLU A 216 12.81 10.18 -28.08
CA GLU A 216 13.47 9.80 -26.82
C GLU A 216 12.97 8.43 -26.29
N THR A 217 11.75 8.04 -26.63
CA THR A 217 11.23 6.68 -26.42
C THR A 217 11.84 5.68 -27.42
N TYR A 218 11.81 6.01 -28.71
CA TYR A 218 12.10 5.08 -29.80
C TYR A 218 13.60 4.78 -29.99
N ASP A 219 14.48 5.78 -29.87
CA ASP A 219 15.93 5.66 -30.10
C ASP A 219 16.58 4.44 -29.38
N PRO A 220 16.45 4.27 -28.05
CA PRO A 220 17.04 3.12 -27.36
C PRO A 220 16.35 1.78 -27.68
N LEU A 221 15.12 1.80 -28.20
CA LEU A 221 14.47 0.60 -28.71
C LEU A 221 15.02 0.22 -30.09
N VAL A 222 15.34 1.20 -30.94
CA VAL A 222 16.03 1.00 -32.22
C VAL A 222 17.45 0.49 -31.99
N ASP A 223 18.22 1.06 -31.07
CA ASP A 223 19.56 0.57 -30.71
C ASP A 223 19.53 -0.91 -30.26
N LEU A 224 18.62 -1.25 -29.35
CA LEU A 224 18.40 -2.65 -28.93
C LEU A 224 17.98 -3.56 -30.09
N SER A 225 17.22 -3.05 -31.07
CA SER A 225 16.83 -3.80 -32.27
C SER A 225 18.04 -4.22 -33.12
N LEU A 226 19.05 -3.35 -33.20
CA LEU A 226 20.28 -3.57 -33.96
C LEU A 226 21.19 -4.58 -33.24
N GLU A 227 21.35 -4.47 -31.91
CA GLU A 227 22.08 -5.46 -31.11
C GLU A 227 21.43 -6.86 -31.17
N GLN A 228 20.11 -6.91 -31.28
CA GLN A 228 19.33 -8.14 -31.28
C GLN A 228 19.17 -8.77 -32.67
N TYR A 229 19.74 -8.18 -33.73
CA TYR A 229 19.62 -8.64 -35.10
C TYR A 229 20.19 -10.06 -35.31
N THR A 230 19.31 -11.05 -35.44
CA THR A 230 19.67 -12.43 -35.78
C THR A 230 18.79 -13.01 -36.88
N LYS A 231 19.22 -14.10 -37.52
CA LYS A 231 18.40 -14.85 -38.49
C LYS A 231 17.10 -15.43 -37.93
N ALA A 232 16.95 -15.51 -36.59
CA ALA A 232 15.72 -15.97 -35.94
C ALA A 232 14.78 -14.80 -35.59
N ASP A 233 15.31 -13.57 -35.53
CA ASP A 233 14.58 -12.38 -35.08
C ASP A 233 14.25 -11.42 -36.23
N VAL A 234 14.98 -11.46 -37.34
CA VAL A 234 14.92 -10.50 -38.46
C VAL A 234 13.53 -10.22 -39.02
N GLU A 235 12.64 -11.22 -39.08
CA GLU A 235 11.26 -11.04 -39.55
C GLU A 235 10.43 -10.21 -38.56
N ARG A 236 10.54 -10.52 -37.26
CA ARG A 236 9.81 -9.85 -36.18
C ARG A 236 10.37 -8.45 -35.92
N LEU A 237 11.69 -8.29 -36.03
CA LEU A 237 12.39 -7.00 -36.04
C LEU A 237 12.00 -6.14 -37.25
N GLY A 238 11.78 -6.74 -38.43
CA GLY A 238 11.30 -6.04 -39.62
C GLY A 238 9.93 -5.39 -39.39
N ILE A 239 8.97 -6.17 -38.85
CA ILE A 239 7.63 -5.68 -38.48
C ILE A 239 7.72 -4.58 -37.41
N PHE A 240 8.61 -4.73 -36.43
CA PHE A 240 8.84 -3.73 -35.38
C PHE A 240 9.38 -2.40 -35.93
N MET A 241 10.34 -2.45 -36.85
CA MET A 241 10.88 -1.24 -37.50
C MET A 241 9.89 -0.60 -38.47
N GLU A 242 9.06 -1.40 -39.17
CA GLU A 242 7.95 -0.87 -39.99
C GLU A 242 6.92 -0.12 -39.13
N TYR A 243 6.62 -0.62 -37.91
CA TYR A 243 5.80 0.09 -36.93
C TYR A 243 6.44 1.40 -36.46
N ILE A 244 7.72 1.40 -36.07
CA ILE A 244 8.41 2.63 -35.61
C ILE A 244 8.40 3.70 -36.69
N ASN A 245 8.75 3.35 -37.94
CA ASN A 245 8.73 4.30 -39.05
C ASN A 245 7.31 4.87 -39.26
N SER A 246 6.29 4.01 -39.27
CA SER A 246 4.89 4.41 -39.41
C SER A 246 4.41 5.32 -38.29
N ALA A 247 4.88 5.12 -37.06
CA ALA A 247 4.57 5.96 -35.91
C ALA A 247 5.23 7.35 -36.03
N LEU A 248 6.54 7.40 -36.30
CA LEU A 248 7.29 8.65 -36.45
C LEU A 248 6.76 9.50 -37.63
N ASP A 249 6.39 8.87 -38.76
CA ASP A 249 5.74 9.55 -39.88
C ASP A 249 4.35 10.10 -39.50
N ALA A 250 3.56 9.36 -38.73
CA ALA A 250 2.23 9.79 -38.27
C ALA A 250 2.31 10.95 -37.26
N ASP A 251 3.35 10.97 -36.41
CA ASP A 251 3.63 12.04 -35.46
C ASP A 251 4.26 13.29 -36.13
N GLY A 252 4.59 13.20 -37.43
CA GLY A 252 5.20 14.29 -38.20
C GLY A 252 6.70 14.50 -37.92
N VAL A 253 7.39 13.48 -37.39
CA VAL A 253 8.81 13.49 -37.02
C VAL A 253 9.71 12.93 -38.14
N SER A 254 9.16 12.80 -39.35
CA SER A 254 9.85 12.30 -40.55
C SER A 254 11.13 13.11 -40.86
N SER A 255 12.24 12.42 -41.14
CA SER A 255 13.55 13.02 -41.37
C SER A 255 13.84 13.26 -42.86
N ASP A 256 14.15 14.51 -43.23
CA ASP A 256 14.76 14.91 -44.51
C ASP A 256 16.18 14.31 -44.72
#